data_AF-A0A423T2A4-F1
#
_entry.id   AF-A0A423T2A4-F1
#
_cell.length_a   1.000
_cell.length_b   1.000
_cell.length_c   1.000
_cell.angle_alpha   90.00
_cell.angle_beta   90.00
_cell.angle_gamma   90.00
#
_symmetry.space_group_name_H-M   'P 1'
#
loop_
_entity.id
_entity.type
_entity.pdbx_description
1 polymer ?
#
loop_
_entity_poly.entity_id
_entity_poly.type
_entity_poly.pdbx_seq_one_letter_code
_entity_poly.pdbx_strand_id
1 'polypeptide(L)'
;MTAVFDQLLQEEVFVDVTLSCEGGQQLRAHKVVLAACSPYFQAVLQNNPCKHPIVILPRDVAFADLRAIIEFVYRGEIDVAQEQINSLLAAADTLKIKGLCEVGDDPTHRLLLGRAQRLVFGEQPHTQGAGELYPWPLQHIIPPPRTPAALRQTPL
;
A
#
# COMPACT_ATOMS: atom_id res chain seq x y z
N MET A 1 -2.65 5.24 -17.23
CA MET A 1 -4.08 5.56 -17.39
C MET A 1 -4.66 6.24 -16.14
N THR A 2 -3.96 6.18 -15.00
CA THR A 2 -4.46 6.46 -13.65
C THR A 2 -4.15 7.87 -13.10
N ALA A 3 -3.05 8.51 -13.50
CA ALA A 3 -2.65 9.81 -12.94
C ALA A 3 -3.70 10.93 -13.09
N VAL A 4 -4.46 10.94 -14.19
CA VAL A 4 -5.55 11.91 -14.40
C VAL A 4 -6.69 11.66 -13.41
N PHE A 5 -7.10 10.41 -13.21
CA PHE A 5 -8.15 10.09 -12.24
C PHE A 5 -7.70 10.30 -10.80
N ASP A 6 -6.41 10.10 -10.48
CA ASP A 6 -5.84 10.45 -9.17
C ASP A 6 -5.91 11.96 -8.94
N GLN A 7 -5.56 12.78 -9.93
CA GLN A 7 -5.71 14.24 -9.83
C GLN A 7 -7.18 14.65 -9.65
N LEU A 8 -8.10 14.08 -10.44
CA LEU A 8 -9.53 14.36 -10.31
C LEU A 8 -10.07 13.96 -8.93
N LEU A 9 -9.56 12.87 -8.35
CA LEU A 9 -9.91 12.44 -7.00
C LEU A 9 -9.42 13.45 -5.95
N GLN A 10 -8.17 13.92 -6.06
CA GLN A 10 -7.57 14.89 -5.14
C GLN A 10 -8.30 16.24 -5.18
N GLU A 11 -8.78 16.65 -6.36
CA GLU A 11 -9.58 17.86 -6.55
C GLU A 11 -11.09 17.66 -6.27
N GLU A 12 -11.51 16.43 -5.93
CA GLU A 12 -12.91 16.00 -5.78
C GLU A 12 -13.81 16.35 -6.99
N VAL A 13 -13.23 16.32 -8.20
CA VAL A 13 -13.93 16.65 -9.45
C VAL A 13 -14.59 15.38 -10.00
N PHE A 14 -15.88 15.46 -10.35
CA PHE A 14 -16.69 14.34 -10.84
C PHE A 14 -16.81 13.13 -9.90
N VAL A 15 -16.44 13.26 -8.62
CA VAL A 15 -16.72 12.22 -7.63
C VAL A 15 -18.23 12.08 -7.44
N ASP A 16 -18.73 10.87 -7.69
CA ASP A 16 -20.15 10.58 -7.81
C ASP A 16 -20.61 9.46 -6.85
N VAL A 17 -19.76 9.02 -5.93
CA VAL A 17 -20.10 8.08 -4.85
C VAL A 17 -19.39 8.47 -3.55
N THR A 18 -20.04 8.20 -2.42
CA THR A 18 -19.44 8.31 -1.09
C THR A 18 -19.38 6.93 -0.44
N LEU A 19 -18.22 6.56 0.10
CA LEU A 19 -18.00 5.37 0.91
C LEU A 19 -18.01 5.79 2.38
N SER A 20 -18.81 5.12 3.21
CA SER A 20 -18.95 5.44 4.63
C SER A 20 -18.48 4.28 5.49
N CYS A 21 -17.50 4.53 6.36
CA CYS A 21 -17.06 3.62 7.41
C CYS A 21 -17.86 3.83 8.70
N GLU A 22 -17.64 2.94 9.68
CA GLU A 22 -18.11 3.14 11.05
C GLU A 22 -17.54 4.44 11.65
N GLY A 23 -18.26 5.03 12.61
CA GLY A 23 -17.86 6.29 13.23
C GLY A 23 -18.11 7.54 12.37
N GLY A 24 -18.78 7.40 11.22
CA GLY A 24 -19.17 8.52 10.37
C GLY A 24 -18.06 9.05 9.45
N GLN A 25 -16.92 8.36 9.39
CA GLN A 25 -15.83 8.72 8.47
C GLN A 25 -16.22 8.34 7.04
N GLN A 26 -15.94 9.24 6.09
CA GLN A 26 -16.38 9.11 4.71
C GLN A 26 -15.26 9.43 3.73
N LEU A 27 -15.34 8.82 2.55
CA LEU A 27 -14.44 9.06 1.43
C LEU A 27 -15.23 9.17 0.13
N ARG A 28 -14.93 10.17 -0.69
CA ARG A 28 -15.59 10.36 -2.00
C ARG A 28 -14.74 9.76 -3.12
N ALA A 29 -15.38 9.18 -4.12
CA ALA A 29 -14.68 8.53 -5.23
C ALA A 29 -15.53 8.53 -6.51
N HIS A 30 -14.99 7.95 -7.58
CA HIS A 30 -15.66 7.74 -8.86
C HIS A 30 -16.20 6.31 -8.97
N LYS A 31 -17.49 6.16 -9.27
CA LYS A 31 -18.15 4.86 -9.49
C LYS A 31 -17.45 4.03 -10.54
N VAL A 32 -17.07 4.65 -11.65
CA VAL A 32 -16.46 3.96 -12.79
C VAL A 32 -15.13 3.32 -12.42
N VAL A 33 -14.32 4.01 -11.62
CA VAL A 33 -13.03 3.51 -11.15
C VAL A 33 -13.25 2.37 -10.16
N LEU A 34 -14.13 2.55 -9.17
CA LEU A 34 -14.45 1.49 -8.20
C LEU A 34 -15.00 0.22 -8.86
N ALA A 35 -15.95 0.37 -9.79
CA ALA A 35 -16.55 -0.76 -10.50
C ALA A 35 -15.56 -1.52 -11.39
N ALA A 36 -14.59 -0.82 -12.00
CA ALA A 36 -13.56 -1.47 -12.80
C ALA A 36 -12.63 -2.35 -11.94
N CYS A 37 -12.30 -1.89 -10.72
CA CYS A 37 -11.33 -2.52 -9.84
C CYS A 37 -11.93 -3.53 -8.85
N SER A 38 -13.24 -3.52 -8.64
CA SER A 38 -13.91 -4.37 -7.65
C SER A 38 -15.25 -4.91 -8.17
N PRO A 39 -15.41 -6.24 -8.29
CA PRO A 39 -16.70 -6.86 -8.56
C PRO A 39 -17.76 -6.54 -7.50
N TYR A 40 -17.34 -6.35 -6.23
CA TYR A 40 -18.24 -5.93 -5.15
C TYR A 40 -18.82 -4.53 -5.41
N PHE A 41 -17.97 -3.53 -5.67
CA PHE A 41 -18.46 -2.18 -5.96
C PHE A 41 -19.24 -2.14 -7.27
N GLN A 42 -18.84 -2.91 -8.28
CA GLN A 42 -19.61 -3.04 -9.51
C GLN A 42 -21.04 -3.51 -9.22
N ALA A 43 -21.21 -4.61 -8.48
CA ALA A 43 -22.53 -5.15 -8.16
C ALA A 43 -23.37 -4.17 -7.30
N VAL A 44 -22.78 -3.59 -6.25
CA VAL A 44 -23.48 -2.65 -5.36
C VAL A 44 -23.94 -1.41 -6.13
N LEU A 45 -23.09 -0.82 -6.97
CA LEU A 45 -23.41 0.41 -7.70
C LEU A 45 -24.38 0.18 -8.86
N GLN A 46 -24.32 -0.98 -9.52
CA GLN A 46 -25.29 -1.33 -10.57
C GLN A 46 -26.69 -1.56 -10.01
N ASN A 47 -26.79 -2.22 -8.84
CA ASN A 47 -28.08 -2.52 -8.20
C ASN A 47 -28.72 -1.29 -7.53
N ASN A 48 -27.96 -0.21 -7.34
CA ASN A 48 -28.43 1.01 -6.68
C ASN A 48 -28.23 2.23 -7.60
N PRO A 49 -29.01 2.34 -8.70
CA PRO A 49 -28.88 3.45 -9.63
C PRO A 49 -29.40 4.75 -8.99
N CYS A 50 -28.47 5.54 -8.47
CA CYS A 50 -28.77 6.88 -7.97
C CYS A 50 -27.64 7.86 -8.36
N LYS A 51 -27.94 9.16 -8.30
CA LYS A 51 -26.98 10.20 -8.70
C LYS A 51 -25.70 10.13 -7.87
N HIS A 52 -25.83 9.98 -6.55
CA HIS A 52 -24.71 9.93 -5.61
C HIS A 52 -24.97 8.94 -4.46
N PRO A 53 -24.72 7.63 -4.66
CA PRO A 53 -24.92 6.63 -3.61
C PRO A 53 -23.96 6.84 -2.45
N ILE A 54 -24.46 6.57 -1.25
CA ILE A 54 -23.64 6.38 -0.06
C ILE A 54 -23.56 4.88 0.19
N VAL A 55 -22.39 4.29 -0.04
CA VAL A 55 -22.13 2.88 0.22
C VAL A 55 -21.62 2.74 1.66
N ILE A 56 -22.41 2.09 2.51
CA ILE A 56 -22.03 1.81 3.89
C ILE A 56 -21.19 0.53 3.89
N LEU A 57 -19.95 0.65 4.36
CA LEU A 57 -19.00 -0.46 4.36
C LEU A 57 -19.22 -1.39 5.56
N PRO A 58 -18.81 -2.67 5.44
CA PRO A 58 -18.76 -3.60 6.56
C PRO A 58 -17.94 -3.05 7.74
N ARG A 59 -18.31 -3.42 8.97
CA ARG A 59 -17.68 -2.88 10.20
C ARG A 59 -16.20 -3.24 10.34
N ASP A 60 -15.80 -4.35 9.76
CA ASP A 60 -14.43 -4.86 9.72
C ASP A 60 -13.51 -4.08 8.77
N VAL A 61 -14.06 -3.16 7.97
CA VAL A 61 -13.26 -2.27 7.11
C VAL A 61 -12.95 -0.97 7.84
N ALA A 62 -11.74 -0.88 8.38
CA ALA A 62 -11.25 0.34 9.00
C ALA A 62 -11.07 1.46 7.97
N PHE A 63 -11.29 2.72 8.38
CA PHE A 63 -11.12 3.87 7.50
C PHE A 63 -9.70 4.02 6.96
N ALA A 64 -8.68 3.64 7.74
CA ALA A 64 -7.29 3.65 7.31
C ALA A 64 -7.04 2.67 6.15
N ASP A 65 -7.56 1.45 6.26
CA ASP A 65 -7.43 0.43 5.21
C ASP A 65 -8.22 0.83 3.96
N LEU A 66 -9.43 1.39 4.13
CA LEU A 66 -10.20 1.94 3.01
C LEU A 66 -9.40 3.02 2.26
N ARG A 67 -8.79 3.95 2.98
CA ARG A 67 -8.01 5.04 2.38
C ARG A 67 -6.84 4.47 1.57
N ALA A 68 -6.10 3.52 2.12
CA ALA A 68 -5.01 2.85 1.43
C ALA A 68 -5.49 2.05 0.21
N ILE A 69 -6.62 1.34 0.31
CA ILE A 69 -7.23 0.65 -0.85
C ILE A 69 -7.55 1.64 -1.97
N ILE A 70 -8.12 2.79 -1.63
CA ILE A 70 -8.47 3.81 -2.63
C ILE A 70 -7.21 4.39 -3.26
N GLU A 71 -6.18 4.68 -2.47
CA GLU A 71 -4.89 5.12 -3.02
C GLU A 71 -4.32 4.08 -4.00
N PHE A 72 -4.37 2.79 -3.65
CA PHE A 72 -3.95 1.71 -4.54
C PHE A 72 -4.78 1.66 -5.83
N VAL A 73 -6.10 1.80 -5.74
CA VAL A 73 -7.00 1.79 -6.89
C VAL A 73 -6.67 2.93 -7.87
N TYR A 74 -6.25 4.09 -7.36
CA TYR A 74 -5.97 5.27 -8.19
C TYR A 74 -4.50 5.39 -8.62
N ARG A 75 -3.55 4.78 -7.91
CA ARG A 75 -2.12 4.90 -8.22
C ARG A 75 -1.51 3.60 -8.76
N GLY A 76 -2.11 2.46 -8.45
CA GLY A 76 -1.60 1.13 -8.75
C GLY A 76 -0.58 0.60 -7.74
N GLU A 77 -0.14 1.45 -6.81
CA GLU A 77 0.80 1.13 -5.73
C GLU A 77 0.46 1.95 -4.49
N ILE A 78 0.90 1.46 -3.33
CA ILE A 78 0.73 2.10 -2.02
C ILE A 78 1.90 1.78 -1.11
N ASP A 79 2.18 2.71 -0.20
CA ASP A 79 3.06 2.48 0.93
C ASP A 79 2.24 2.30 2.20
N VAL A 80 2.47 1.20 2.91
CA VAL A 80 1.75 0.85 4.15
C VAL A 80 2.71 0.24 5.16
N ALA A 81 2.49 0.57 6.44
CA ALA A 81 3.28 0.00 7.51
C ALA A 81 3.08 -1.52 7.58
N GLN A 82 4.14 -2.27 7.93
CA GLN A 82 4.11 -3.73 7.99
C GLN A 82 2.98 -4.29 8.86
N GLU A 83 2.65 -3.58 9.94
CA GLU A 83 1.61 -3.92 10.90
C GLU A 83 0.19 -3.78 10.32
N GLN A 84 0.01 -2.92 9.31
CA GLN A 84 -1.28 -2.63 8.67
C GLN A 84 -1.56 -3.53 7.45
N ILE A 85 -0.56 -4.26 6.94
CA ILE A 85 -0.71 -5.08 5.74
C ILE A 85 -1.81 -6.14 5.92
N ASN A 86 -1.88 -6.80 7.07
CA ASN A 86 -2.83 -7.88 7.28
C ASN A 86 -4.29 -7.35 7.33
N SER A 87 -4.54 -6.22 7.99
CA SER A 87 -5.86 -5.60 8.03
C SER A 87 -6.27 -5.08 6.65
N LEU A 88 -5.33 -4.46 5.94
CA LEU A 88 -5.52 -4.00 4.58
C LEU A 88 -5.93 -5.13 3.63
N LEU A 89 -5.21 -6.26 3.66
CA LEU A 89 -5.49 -7.40 2.79
C LEU A 89 -6.83 -8.06 3.13
N ALA A 90 -7.19 -8.14 4.41
CA ALA A 90 -8.51 -8.60 4.83
C ALA A 90 -9.62 -7.68 4.30
N ALA A 91 -9.46 -6.36 4.47
CA ALA A 91 -10.41 -5.38 3.95
C ALA A 91 -10.49 -5.43 2.41
N ALA A 92 -9.35 -5.59 1.73
CA ALA A 92 -9.31 -5.73 0.28
C ALA A 92 -10.08 -6.97 -0.18
N ASP A 93 -9.91 -8.12 0.50
CA ASP A 93 -10.68 -9.34 0.20
C ASP A 93 -12.18 -9.15 0.42
N THR A 94 -12.58 -8.54 1.54
CA THR A 94 -13.99 -8.20 1.81
C THR A 94 -14.58 -7.35 0.68
N LEU A 95 -13.82 -6.37 0.18
CA LEU A 95 -14.23 -5.48 -0.90
C LEU A 95 -13.89 -6.01 -2.30
N LYS A 96 -13.35 -7.23 -2.42
CA LYS A 96 -12.95 -7.90 -3.67
C LYS A 96 -12.13 -7.00 -4.62
N ILE A 97 -11.15 -6.28 -4.06
CA ILE A 97 -10.22 -5.43 -4.84
C ILE A 97 -9.25 -6.28 -5.66
N LYS A 98 -9.35 -6.21 -6.99
CA LYS A 98 -8.42 -6.89 -7.91
C LYS A 98 -6.97 -6.45 -7.65
N GLY A 99 -6.02 -7.38 -7.74
CA GLY A 99 -4.60 -7.11 -7.46
C GLY A 99 -4.23 -7.09 -5.95
N LEU A 100 -5.20 -6.98 -5.05
CA LEU A 100 -5.01 -7.12 -3.59
C LEU A 100 -5.70 -8.36 -2.98
N CYS A 101 -6.66 -8.99 -3.69
CA CYS A 101 -7.36 -10.20 -3.24
C CYS A 101 -6.79 -11.51 -3.78
N GLU A 102 -6.10 -11.51 -4.93
CA GLU A 102 -5.48 -12.70 -5.56
C GLU A 102 -4.23 -13.20 -4.79
N VAL A 103 -4.16 -12.80 -3.54
CA VAL A 103 -3.01 -12.73 -2.65
C VAL A 103 -3.04 -13.86 -1.63
N GLY A 104 -4.23 -14.43 -1.39
CA GLY A 104 -4.51 -15.32 -0.27
C GLY A 104 -3.94 -16.74 -0.36
N ASP A 105 -3.53 -17.22 -1.55
CA ASP A 105 -3.20 -18.64 -1.75
C ASP A 105 -1.82 -18.93 -2.41
N ASP A 106 -0.96 -17.92 -2.66
CA ASP A 106 0.31 -18.13 -3.40
C ASP A 106 1.56 -17.59 -2.67
N PRO A 107 2.60 -18.41 -2.35
CA PRO A 107 3.88 -17.96 -1.74
C PRO A 107 4.66 -16.91 -2.54
N THR A 108 4.24 -16.63 -3.78
CA THR A 108 4.72 -15.51 -4.61
C THR A 108 4.43 -14.12 -4.00
N HIS A 109 3.60 -14.07 -2.93
CA HIS A 109 3.10 -12.84 -2.32
C HIS A 109 4.11 -11.93 -1.60
N ARG A 110 5.21 -12.48 -1.07
CA ARG A 110 6.28 -11.63 -0.52
C ARG A 110 6.98 -10.80 -1.59
N LEU A 111 6.83 -11.16 -2.87
CA LEU A 111 7.54 -10.49 -3.96
C LEU A 111 6.78 -9.31 -4.55
N LEU A 112 5.42 -9.29 -4.51
CA LEU A 112 4.62 -8.17 -5.03
C LEU A 112 4.48 -7.03 -4.01
N LEU A 113 4.13 -7.34 -2.75
CA LEU A 113 4.28 -6.37 -1.66
C LEU A 113 5.74 -6.02 -1.42
N GLY A 114 6.66 -6.98 -1.55
CA GLY A 114 8.10 -6.68 -1.55
C GLY A 114 8.56 -5.86 -2.75
N ARG A 115 7.81 -5.78 -3.86
CA ARG A 115 8.10 -4.84 -4.96
C ARG A 115 7.55 -3.45 -4.66
N ALA A 116 6.35 -3.35 -4.10
CA ALA A 116 5.81 -2.08 -3.60
C ALA A 116 6.71 -1.49 -2.49
N GLN A 117 7.13 -2.30 -1.52
CA GLN A 117 8.08 -1.88 -0.48
C GLN A 117 9.47 -1.54 -1.04
N ARG A 118 10.00 -2.26 -2.05
CA ARG A 118 11.33 -2.00 -2.64
C ARG A 118 11.42 -0.77 -3.51
N LEU A 119 10.31 -0.36 -4.14
CA LEU A 119 10.25 0.86 -4.94
C LEU A 119 10.19 2.10 -4.03
N VAL A 120 9.55 1.98 -2.85
CA VAL A 120 9.43 3.08 -1.88
C VAL A 120 10.67 3.18 -0.98
N PHE A 121 11.20 2.05 -0.54
CA PHE A 121 12.42 1.96 0.27
C PHE A 121 13.48 1.20 -0.52
N GLY A 122 14.38 1.91 -1.20
CA GLY A 122 15.50 1.29 -1.90
C GLY A 122 16.27 0.33 -0.98
N GLU A 123 16.49 -0.90 -1.44
CA GLU A 123 17.20 -1.94 -0.69
C GLU A 123 18.56 -1.46 -0.20
N GLN A 124 18.77 -1.45 1.13
CA GLN A 124 20.11 -1.70 1.65
C GLN A 124 20.29 -3.22 1.76
N PRO A 125 21.27 -3.82 1.06
CA PRO A 125 21.51 -5.25 1.13
C PRO A 125 22.01 -5.63 2.53
N HIS A 126 21.29 -6.53 3.20
CA HIS A 126 21.79 -7.22 4.38
C HIS A 126 22.87 -8.21 3.94
N THR A 127 24.13 -7.80 4.02
CA THR A 127 25.28 -8.70 3.86
C THR A 127 25.43 -9.57 5.10
N GLN A 128 25.07 -10.85 5.01
CA GLN A 128 25.65 -11.88 5.87
C GLN A 128 27.01 -12.28 5.28
N GLY A 129 28.06 -11.75 5.93
CA GLY A 129 29.42 -12.30 6.01
C GLY A 129 30.09 -12.87 4.76
N ALA A 130 30.92 -12.06 4.11
CA ALA A 130 32.32 -12.37 3.76
C ALA A 130 32.97 -11.10 3.20
N GLY A 131 34.28 -10.93 3.45
CA GLY A 131 35.00 -9.67 3.34
C GLY A 131 35.21 -9.07 1.94
N GLU A 132 35.60 -7.80 1.97
CA GLU A 132 36.37 -7.05 0.94
C GLU A 132 35.65 -6.69 -0.39
N LEU A 133 35.83 -5.53 -1.04
CA LEU A 133 36.15 -4.14 -0.70
C LEU A 133 35.88 -3.31 -2.00
N TYR A 134 34.94 -2.33 -1.96
CA TYR A 134 34.78 -1.08 -2.77
C TYR A 134 34.27 -1.04 -4.25
N PRO A 135 33.72 0.12 -4.76
CA PRO A 135 32.99 1.21 -4.08
C PRO A 135 31.75 1.80 -4.81
N TRP A 136 30.94 2.50 -4.02
CA TRP A 136 29.89 3.47 -4.37
C TRP A 136 30.47 4.75 -5.03
N PRO A 137 29.74 5.49 -5.89
CA PRO A 137 30.23 6.76 -6.43
C PRO A 137 30.32 7.82 -5.32
N LEU A 138 31.54 8.31 -5.13
CA LEU A 138 31.92 9.39 -4.21
C LEU A 138 31.32 10.72 -4.66
N GLN A 139 30.46 11.30 -3.84
CA GLN A 139 30.51 12.75 -3.63
C GLN A 139 29.85 13.12 -2.30
N HIS A 140 30.72 13.58 -1.40
CA HIS A 140 30.46 14.17 -0.09
C HIS A 140 30.13 13.19 1.03
N ILE A 141 31.10 12.93 1.92
CA ILE A 141 31.05 13.23 3.36
C ILE A 141 32.36 12.73 4.03
N ILE A 142 32.90 13.56 4.91
CA ILE A 142 34.15 13.38 5.67
C ILE A 142 34.03 12.16 6.62
N PRO A 143 34.98 11.21 6.67
CA PRO A 143 34.88 10.09 7.60
C PRO A 143 35.29 10.50 9.04
N PRO A 144 34.60 10.00 10.08
CA PRO A 144 34.97 10.23 11.48
C PRO A 144 36.22 9.41 11.89
N PRO A 145 36.95 9.83 12.95
CA PRO A 145 38.15 9.12 13.38
C PRO A 145 37.79 7.78 14.02
N ARG A 146 38.48 6.71 13.61
CA ARG A 146 38.28 5.35 14.14
C ARG A 146 39.13 5.15 15.39
N THR A 147 38.51 4.79 16.51
CA THR A 147 39.21 4.21 17.67
C THR A 147 39.54 2.74 17.43
N PRO A 148 40.63 2.18 17.99
CA PRO A 148 41.00 0.78 17.80
C PRO A 148 40.19 -0.13 18.73
N ALA A 149 39.59 -1.18 18.17
CA ALA A 149 38.83 -2.19 18.89
C ALA A 149 39.76 -3.21 19.58
N ALA A 150 39.32 -3.63 20.77
CA ALA A 150 39.99 -4.54 21.68
C ALA A 150 40.25 -5.95 21.10
N LEU A 151 41.47 -6.44 21.34
CA LEU A 151 41.88 -7.83 21.19
C LEU A 151 41.16 -8.70 22.23
N ARG A 152 40.42 -9.72 21.75
CA ARG A 152 39.93 -10.84 22.57
C ARG A 152 41.08 -11.82 22.82
N GLN A 153 41.16 -12.33 24.06
CA GLN A 153 41.45 -13.75 24.34
C GLN A 153 41.01 -14.07 25.79
N THR A 154 40.25 -15.15 25.94
CA THR A 154 39.73 -15.79 27.16
C THR A 154 40.68 -16.92 27.62
N PRO A 155 40.32 -17.80 28.60
CA PRO A 155 40.53 -17.68 30.04
C PRO A 155 41.47 -18.78 30.62
N LEU A 156 41.93 -18.61 31.87
CA LEU A 156 42.00 -19.61 32.95
C LEU A 156 42.30 -18.88 34.26
#